data_AF-A0A2X4VW48-F1
#
_entry.id   AF-A0A2X4VW48-F1
#
_cell.length_a   1.000
_cell.length_b   1.000
_cell.length_c   1.000
_cell.angle_alpha   90.00
_cell.angle_beta   90.00
_cell.angle_gamma   90.00
#
_symmetry.space_group_name_H-M   'P 1'
#
loop_
_entity.id
_entity.type
_entity.pdbx_description
1 polymer ?
#
loop_
_entity_poly.entity_id
_entity_poly.type
_entity_poly.pdbx_seq_one_letter_code
_entity_poly.pdbx_strand_id
1 'polypeptide(L)'
;MKIKTHVITPYSAMVPLVKECIDKFPDLDIHIDVGDLEKGVKIAQKAEKEGCQVIISRGGTAKMIRKAVSILVIDVHMSGYDMLRALTLANDFHGKKAIVGFSNVTMGAQSIIDLLELPMRAYTIEAAEEVGPLILKLKNEGYEKIIGDVVTVETSTKYGVEGLLIHSGREAIYAAFEAALSDYNFNRKAQHLISLMRQTLMENEKDICMISQTGEFIFEEWNSFDSRPLNREDIDMLINEVFTDGSLSKTIPKEKHHLEVSGKLIDDNDQKVAVLSIKKRIKEWSNYGWLQIKENGNTENIIHQSEAMQHLLKNINNHDMARHPIFLVGEKGTGKALLAHYIHNLHVKKGYIAYIDCRNVDLYLLNTCIFRDVKTIYLHSIHWTNELTLGNIEQLIQFCKVRNLFLVMSSESIQIEKLPNDNLSKINILFVPSLSERKEDIPELVTHFIAYYNQSLATHPVRIQKEALDLVQNHQWKGNVSELKGCIKTVAMNERGYVIETEAIKKLLLNNANQDFRFLLTNGTLKEIEKQIILATLEEEQQNQTRAAKRLGINRATLWRKLKE
;
A
#
# COMPACT_ATOMS: atom_id res chain seq x y z
N MET A 1 -30.82 10.65 27.13
CA MET A 1 -30.97 12.12 26.98
C MET A 1 -30.64 12.43 25.53
N LYS A 2 -31.55 13.09 24.80
CA LYS A 2 -31.30 13.42 23.39
C LYS A 2 -30.24 14.53 23.28
N ILE A 3 -29.43 14.47 22.23
CA ILE A 3 -28.40 15.46 21.94
C ILE A 3 -29.06 16.66 21.27
N LYS A 4 -28.99 17.83 21.91
CA LYS A 4 -29.55 19.07 21.35
C LYS A 4 -28.73 19.50 20.15
N THR A 5 -29.31 19.38 18.97
CA THR A 5 -28.64 19.58 17.68
C THR A 5 -29.31 20.69 16.88
N HIS A 6 -28.55 21.63 16.36
CA HIS A 6 -29.07 22.70 15.49
C HIS A 6 -28.49 22.59 14.09
N VAL A 7 -29.34 22.32 13.11
CA VAL A 7 -28.98 22.27 11.69
C VAL A 7 -29.21 23.64 11.06
N ILE A 8 -28.11 24.32 10.70
CA ILE A 8 -28.13 25.62 10.05
C ILE A 8 -27.80 25.42 8.58
N THR A 9 -28.84 25.37 7.75
CA THR A 9 -28.72 25.16 6.31
C THR A 9 -28.36 26.47 5.60
N PRO A 10 -27.38 26.48 4.67
CA PRO A 10 -27.02 27.69 3.93
C PRO A 10 -28.06 28.09 2.87
N TYR A 11 -28.86 27.12 2.36
CA TYR A 11 -29.90 27.37 1.36
C TYR A 11 -31.17 26.56 1.67
N SER A 12 -32.32 27.10 1.28
CA SER A 12 -33.65 26.56 1.62
C SER A 12 -33.92 25.15 1.07
N ALA A 13 -33.36 24.82 -0.10
CA ALA A 13 -33.55 23.51 -0.74
C ALA A 13 -32.96 22.34 0.05
N MET A 14 -32.10 22.59 1.05
CA MET A 14 -31.56 21.56 1.93
C MET A 14 -32.55 21.14 3.03
N VAL A 15 -33.50 22.01 3.41
CA VAL A 15 -34.43 21.77 4.52
C VAL A 15 -35.28 20.52 4.35
N PRO A 16 -35.89 20.23 3.17
CA PRO A 16 -36.64 19.00 2.97
C PRO A 16 -35.78 17.74 3.15
N LEU A 17 -34.54 17.76 2.64
CA LEU A 17 -33.61 16.65 2.77
C LEU A 17 -33.22 16.39 4.23
N VAL A 18 -33.01 17.46 5.00
CA VAL A 18 -32.77 17.36 6.44
C VAL A 18 -33.97 16.70 7.13
N LYS A 19 -35.20 17.16 6.84
CA LYS A 19 -36.43 16.62 7.43
C LYS A 19 -36.61 15.13 7.12
N GLU A 20 -36.33 14.70 5.90
CA GLU A 20 -36.38 13.28 5.51
C GLU A 20 -35.42 12.39 6.30
N CYS A 21 -34.31 12.95 6.80
CA CYS A 21 -33.31 12.20 7.56
C CYS A 21 -33.61 12.12 9.06
N ILE A 22 -34.42 13.03 9.63
CA ILE A 22 -34.61 13.15 11.09
C ILE A 22 -35.10 11.84 11.73
N ASP A 23 -36.07 11.17 11.10
CA ASP A 23 -36.71 9.98 11.67
C ASP A 23 -35.73 8.82 11.91
N LYS A 24 -34.59 8.82 11.21
CA LYS A 24 -33.55 7.79 11.36
C LYS A 24 -32.61 8.04 12.55
N PHE A 25 -32.68 9.21 13.18
CA PHE A 25 -31.78 9.61 14.27
C PHE A 25 -32.55 10.06 15.51
N PRO A 26 -33.24 9.13 16.21
CA PRO A 26 -34.09 9.46 17.36
C PRO A 26 -33.32 10.05 18.56
N ASP A 27 -32.00 9.82 18.63
CA ASP A 27 -31.11 10.32 19.67
C ASP A 27 -30.74 11.80 19.51
N LEU A 28 -30.99 12.39 18.33
CA LEU A 28 -30.78 13.80 18.07
C LEU A 28 -32.10 14.57 18.26
N ASP A 29 -32.05 15.64 19.04
CA ASP A 29 -33.13 16.63 19.13
C ASP A 29 -32.82 17.77 18.17
N ILE A 30 -33.40 17.72 16.96
CA ILE A 30 -32.97 18.53 15.81
C ILE A 30 -33.86 19.77 15.64
N HIS A 31 -33.25 20.95 15.74
CA HIS A 31 -33.82 22.23 15.31
C HIS A 31 -33.22 22.65 13.96
N ILE A 32 -34.01 23.26 13.06
CA ILE A 32 -33.56 23.63 11.71
C ILE A 32 -33.76 25.13 11.47
N ASP A 33 -32.73 25.81 10.99
CA ASP A 33 -32.83 27.18 10.47
C ASP A 33 -32.12 27.34 9.12
N VAL A 34 -32.48 28.40 8.39
CA VAL A 34 -31.82 28.80 7.14
C VAL A 34 -31.01 30.07 7.37
N GLY A 35 -29.69 29.97 7.24
CA GLY A 35 -28.78 31.10 7.36
C GLY A 35 -27.44 30.81 6.72
N ASP A 36 -27.07 31.63 5.73
CA ASP A 36 -25.77 31.56 5.08
C ASP A 36 -24.78 32.54 5.71
N LEU A 37 -23.50 32.15 5.74
CA LEU A 37 -22.36 32.93 6.22
C LEU A 37 -22.64 33.64 7.55
N GLU A 38 -22.61 34.98 7.59
CA GLU A 38 -22.82 35.77 8.81
C GLU A 38 -24.19 35.54 9.45
N LYS A 39 -25.24 35.30 8.66
CA LYS A 39 -26.57 35.00 9.19
C LYS A 39 -26.54 33.67 9.94
N GLY A 40 -25.82 32.67 9.42
CA GLY A 40 -25.63 31.38 10.07
C GLY A 40 -24.86 31.51 11.39
N VAL A 41 -23.82 32.35 11.44
CA VAL A 41 -23.04 32.61 12.67
C VAL A 41 -23.91 33.19 13.79
N LYS A 42 -24.76 34.18 13.47
CA LYS A 42 -25.67 34.79 14.46
C LYS A 42 -26.66 33.77 15.05
N ILE A 43 -27.18 32.88 14.21
CA ILE A 43 -28.10 31.79 14.63
C ILE A 43 -27.34 30.81 15.54
N ALA A 44 -26.14 30.40 15.15
CA ALA A 44 -25.30 29.48 15.92
C ALA A 44 -24.97 29.99 17.34
N GLN A 45 -24.55 31.25 17.47
CA GLN A 45 -24.24 31.85 18.77
C GLN A 45 -25.47 31.94 19.68
N LYS A 46 -26.65 32.17 19.10
CA LYS A 46 -27.91 32.14 19.85
C LYS A 46 -28.22 30.72 20.32
N ALA A 47 -28.09 29.74 19.44
CA ALA A 47 -28.34 28.33 19.76
C ALA A 47 -27.42 27.81 20.87
N GLU A 48 -26.13 28.18 20.86
CA GLU A 48 -25.17 27.83 21.92
C GLU A 48 -25.63 28.36 23.28
N LYS A 49 -26.07 29.62 23.36
CA LYS A 49 -26.60 30.21 24.60
C LYS A 49 -27.87 29.53 25.08
N GLU A 50 -28.66 28.96 24.18
CA GLU A 50 -29.87 28.18 24.49
C GLU A 50 -29.56 26.71 24.86
N GLY A 51 -28.27 26.37 24.98
CA GLY A 51 -27.80 25.06 25.42
C GLY A 51 -27.74 24.01 24.31
N CYS A 52 -27.63 24.43 23.05
CA CYS A 52 -27.30 23.54 21.94
C CYS A 52 -25.93 22.87 22.19
N GLN A 53 -25.81 21.60 21.81
CA GLN A 53 -24.61 20.79 22.05
C GLN A 53 -23.84 20.50 20.77
N VAL A 54 -24.55 20.44 19.63
CA VAL A 54 -23.97 20.17 18.31
C VAL A 54 -24.60 21.09 17.27
N ILE A 55 -23.78 21.73 16.45
CA ILE A 55 -24.24 22.47 15.27
C ILE A 55 -23.85 21.70 14.02
N ILE A 56 -24.75 21.62 13.05
CA ILE A 56 -24.50 21.03 11.74
C ILE A 56 -24.76 22.09 10.68
N SER A 57 -23.77 22.36 9.84
CA SER A 57 -23.89 23.31 8.73
C SER A 57 -23.05 22.83 7.54
N ARG A 58 -22.90 23.64 6.49
CA ARG A 58 -22.18 23.24 5.27
C ARG A 58 -21.19 24.30 4.79
N GLY A 59 -19.98 23.86 4.44
CA GLY A 59 -18.96 24.63 3.74
C GLY A 59 -18.53 25.91 4.47
N GLY A 60 -18.50 27.04 3.75
CA GLY A 60 -18.07 28.33 4.30
C GLY A 60 -18.81 28.72 5.59
N THR A 61 -20.11 28.48 5.65
CA THR A 61 -20.95 28.76 6.82
C THR A 61 -20.54 27.93 8.02
N ALA A 62 -20.30 26.62 7.85
CA ALA A 62 -19.79 25.76 8.93
C ALA A 62 -18.41 26.23 9.44
N LYS A 63 -17.51 26.61 8.52
CA LYS A 63 -16.18 27.12 8.85
C LYS A 63 -16.23 28.42 9.67
N MET A 64 -17.15 29.33 9.33
CA MET A 64 -17.34 30.57 10.09
C MET A 64 -17.96 30.31 11.47
N ILE A 65 -18.97 29.43 11.54
CA ILE A 65 -19.60 29.06 12.82
C ILE A 65 -18.58 28.44 13.77
N ARG A 66 -17.73 27.53 13.29
CA ARG A 66 -16.69 26.86 14.11
C ARG A 66 -15.73 27.84 14.79
N LYS A 67 -15.46 29.00 14.20
CA LYS A 67 -14.62 30.04 14.81
C LYS A 67 -15.34 30.88 15.86
N ALA A 68 -16.68 30.84 15.87
CA ALA A 68 -17.53 31.75 16.63
C ALA A 68 -18.23 31.12 17.83
N VAL A 69 -18.18 29.78 17.97
CA VAL A 69 -18.81 29.00 19.05
C VAL A 69 -17.81 28.03 19.67
N SER A 70 -18.06 27.59 20.90
CA SER A 70 -17.23 26.64 21.65
C SER A 70 -17.72 25.18 21.59
N ILE A 71 -18.93 24.95 21.07
CA ILE A 71 -19.53 23.62 20.92
C ILE A 71 -19.13 22.93 19.61
N LEU A 72 -19.45 21.63 19.50
CA LEU A 72 -19.11 20.80 18.34
C LEU A 72 -19.81 21.31 17.07
N VAL A 73 -19.04 21.52 16.00
CA VAL A 73 -19.57 21.95 14.68
C VAL A 73 -19.20 20.93 13.60
N ILE A 74 -20.21 20.20 13.13
CA ILE A 74 -20.10 19.24 12.03
C ILE A 74 -20.36 19.94 10.70
N ASP A 75 -19.44 19.72 9.75
CA ASP A 75 -19.57 20.21 8.38
C ASP A 75 -20.16 19.11 7.49
N VAL A 76 -21.21 19.43 6.75
CA VAL A 76 -21.79 18.57 5.71
C VAL A 76 -20.90 18.66 4.47
N HIS A 77 -19.94 17.76 4.37
CA HIS A 77 -19.07 17.66 3.21
C HIS A 77 -19.83 17.19 1.97
N MET A 78 -19.46 17.73 0.80
CA MET A 78 -19.98 17.21 -0.46
C MET A 78 -19.44 15.82 -0.72
N SER A 79 -20.33 14.90 -1.08
CA SER A 79 -19.98 13.53 -1.42
C SER A 79 -19.62 13.40 -2.90
N GLY A 80 -18.90 12.32 -3.25
CA GLY A 80 -18.68 11.96 -4.65
C GLY A 80 -20.00 11.70 -5.40
N TYR A 81 -21.06 11.25 -4.70
CA TYR A 81 -22.39 11.08 -5.27
C TYR A 81 -23.07 12.42 -5.60
N ASP A 82 -22.78 13.48 -4.85
CA ASP A 82 -23.26 14.84 -5.16
C ASP A 82 -22.63 15.32 -6.46
N MET A 83 -21.33 15.10 -6.60
CA MET A 83 -20.60 15.39 -7.83
C MET A 83 -21.12 14.58 -9.01
N LEU A 84 -21.27 13.26 -8.86
CA LEU A 84 -21.80 12.40 -9.92
C LEU A 84 -23.16 12.87 -10.40
N ARG A 85 -24.11 13.16 -9.49
CA ARG A 85 -25.45 13.66 -9.87
C ARG A 85 -25.39 14.99 -10.60
N ALA A 86 -24.59 15.94 -10.09
CA ALA A 86 -24.43 17.25 -10.72
C ALA A 86 -23.76 17.15 -12.10
N LEU A 87 -22.72 16.32 -12.23
CA LEU A 87 -21.99 16.05 -13.46
C LEU A 87 -22.85 15.36 -14.52
N THR A 88 -23.62 14.34 -14.13
CA THR A 88 -24.57 13.65 -15.01
C THR A 88 -25.61 14.63 -15.53
N LEU A 89 -26.21 15.43 -14.66
CA LEU A 89 -27.18 16.46 -15.06
C LEU A 89 -26.54 17.52 -15.98
N ALA A 90 -25.32 17.95 -15.68
CA ALA A 90 -24.58 18.91 -16.50
C ALA A 90 -24.22 18.35 -17.89
N ASN A 91 -24.03 17.03 -18.01
CA ASN A 91 -23.66 16.38 -19.25
C ASN A 91 -24.78 16.49 -20.30
N ASP A 92 -26.04 16.43 -19.88
CA ASP A 92 -27.22 16.49 -20.75
C ASP A 92 -27.46 17.85 -21.40
N PHE A 93 -26.86 18.93 -20.87
CA PHE A 93 -26.92 20.24 -21.51
C PHE A 93 -26.00 20.32 -22.74
N HIS A 94 -26.27 21.21 -23.68
CA HIS A 94 -25.36 21.51 -24.78
C HIS A 94 -24.38 22.65 -24.40
N GLY A 95 -23.38 22.92 -25.24
CA GLY A 95 -22.41 24.00 -25.03
C GLY A 95 -21.21 23.63 -24.14
N LYS A 96 -20.28 24.58 -23.97
CA LYS A 96 -19.11 24.40 -23.09
C LYS A 96 -19.51 24.56 -21.63
N LYS A 97 -19.10 23.60 -20.80
CA LYS A 97 -19.41 23.56 -19.36
C LYS A 97 -18.14 23.51 -18.52
N ALA A 98 -18.15 24.23 -17.40
CA ALA A 98 -17.04 24.23 -16.45
C ALA A 98 -17.55 24.04 -15.02
N ILE A 99 -16.76 23.36 -14.21
CA ILE A 99 -16.96 23.31 -12.76
C ILE A 99 -16.01 24.31 -12.14
N VAL A 100 -16.54 25.18 -11.28
CA VAL A 100 -15.74 26.19 -10.58
C VAL A 100 -16.00 26.06 -9.09
N GLY A 101 -14.93 25.88 -8.32
CA GLY A 101 -15.02 25.77 -6.88
C GLY A 101 -13.65 25.60 -6.23
N PHE A 102 -13.65 25.53 -4.90
CA PHE A 102 -12.45 25.27 -4.13
C PHE A 102 -11.91 23.85 -4.36
N SER A 103 -10.68 23.60 -3.93
CA SER A 103 -9.99 22.30 -4.12
C SER A 103 -10.78 21.09 -3.59
N ASN A 104 -11.54 21.27 -2.51
CA ASN A 104 -12.44 20.25 -1.94
C ASN A 104 -13.61 19.87 -2.88
N VAL A 105 -13.92 20.69 -3.88
CA VAL A 105 -14.95 20.46 -4.90
C VAL A 105 -14.30 19.88 -6.16
N THR A 106 -13.25 20.54 -6.64
CA THR A 106 -12.73 20.35 -8.00
C THR A 106 -11.86 19.12 -8.15
N MET A 107 -11.13 18.69 -7.11
CA MET A 107 -10.30 17.48 -7.18
C MET A 107 -11.13 16.22 -7.41
N GLY A 108 -12.22 16.06 -6.64
CA GLY A 108 -13.15 14.94 -6.79
C GLY A 108 -13.87 14.99 -8.14
N ALA A 109 -14.31 16.18 -8.54
CA ALA A 109 -14.96 16.38 -9.83
C ALA A 109 -14.04 16.05 -11.02
N GLN A 110 -12.78 16.50 -10.99
CA GLN A 110 -11.81 16.20 -12.06
C GLN A 110 -11.53 14.70 -12.16
N SER A 111 -11.40 14.01 -11.02
CA SER A 111 -11.22 12.56 -10.99
C SER A 111 -12.38 11.82 -11.67
N ILE A 112 -13.62 12.27 -11.44
CA ILE A 112 -14.82 11.69 -12.07
C ILE A 112 -14.86 12.04 -13.57
N ILE A 113 -14.54 13.28 -13.93
CA ILE A 113 -14.46 13.73 -15.33
C ILE A 113 -13.47 12.84 -16.11
N ASP A 114 -12.28 12.60 -15.56
CA ASP A 114 -11.23 11.82 -16.21
C ASP A 114 -11.61 10.34 -16.29
N LEU A 115 -12.20 9.78 -15.22
CA LEU A 115 -12.60 8.38 -15.17
C LEU A 115 -13.76 8.05 -16.13
N LEU A 116 -14.69 8.99 -16.32
CA LEU A 116 -15.89 8.84 -17.15
C LEU A 116 -15.78 9.53 -18.51
N GLU A 117 -14.62 10.11 -18.84
CA GLU A 117 -14.34 10.82 -20.10
C GLU A 117 -15.38 11.92 -20.43
N LEU A 118 -15.80 12.69 -19.42
CA LEU A 118 -16.84 13.72 -19.58
C LEU A 118 -16.31 14.96 -20.34
N PRO A 119 -17.12 15.61 -21.21
CA PRO A 119 -16.70 16.76 -22.02
C PRO A 119 -16.76 18.09 -21.23
N MET A 120 -16.10 18.15 -20.08
CA MET A 120 -16.03 19.33 -19.22
C MET A 120 -14.72 19.36 -18.42
N ARG A 121 -14.43 20.49 -17.76
CA ARG A 121 -13.21 20.66 -16.94
C ARG A 121 -13.52 21.31 -15.61
N ALA A 122 -12.76 20.94 -14.58
CA ALA A 122 -12.80 21.60 -13.29
C ALA A 122 -11.73 22.69 -13.18
N TYR A 123 -12.11 23.83 -12.62
CA TYR A 123 -11.27 25.00 -12.39
C TYR A 123 -11.26 25.31 -10.89
N THR A 124 -10.10 25.13 -10.28
CA THR A 124 -9.88 25.34 -8.84
C THR A 124 -9.63 26.81 -8.53
N ILE A 125 -10.25 27.30 -7.45
CA ILE A 125 -9.99 28.61 -6.83
C ILE A 125 -9.52 28.43 -5.38
N GLU A 126 -8.75 29.38 -4.87
CA GLU A 126 -8.29 29.38 -3.47
C GLU A 126 -9.05 30.40 -2.61
N ALA A 127 -9.56 31.48 -3.23
CA ALA A 127 -10.26 32.56 -2.55
C ALA A 127 -11.58 32.94 -3.26
N ALA A 128 -12.55 33.45 -2.51
CA ALA A 128 -13.87 33.80 -3.05
C ALA A 128 -13.81 34.97 -4.05
N GLU A 129 -12.81 35.84 -3.90
CA GLU A 129 -12.55 36.99 -4.75
C GLU A 129 -12.11 36.57 -6.17
N GLU A 130 -11.58 35.36 -6.34
CA GLU A 130 -11.13 34.82 -7.63
C GLU A 130 -12.29 34.35 -8.51
N VAL A 131 -13.46 34.08 -7.92
CA VAL A 131 -14.64 33.57 -8.63
C VAL A 131 -15.03 34.51 -9.76
N GLY A 132 -15.18 35.81 -9.47
CA GLY A 132 -15.64 36.80 -10.45
C GLY A 132 -14.74 36.91 -11.70
N PRO A 133 -13.42 37.17 -11.53
CA PRO A 133 -12.47 37.20 -12.63
C PRO A 133 -12.46 35.91 -13.46
N LEU A 134 -12.55 34.74 -12.81
CA LEU A 134 -12.56 33.46 -13.50
C LEU A 134 -13.84 33.25 -14.32
N ILE A 135 -15.01 33.57 -13.77
CA ILE A 135 -16.30 33.48 -14.48
C ILE A 135 -16.30 34.38 -15.73
N LEU A 136 -15.77 35.60 -15.62
CA LEU A 136 -15.63 36.51 -16.77
C LEU A 136 -14.71 35.94 -17.86
N LYS A 137 -13.58 35.35 -17.46
CA LYS A 137 -12.67 34.68 -18.39
C LYS A 137 -13.37 33.52 -19.10
N LEU A 138 -14.04 32.64 -18.36
CA LEU A 138 -14.76 31.50 -18.91
C LEU A 138 -15.89 31.94 -19.86
N LYS A 139 -16.62 32.99 -19.51
CA LYS A 139 -17.62 33.59 -20.40
C LYS A 139 -17.01 34.01 -21.73
N ASN A 140 -15.86 34.69 -21.70
CA ASN A 140 -15.15 35.12 -22.92
C ASN A 140 -14.60 33.94 -23.74
N GLU A 141 -14.32 32.80 -23.10
CA GLU A 141 -13.90 31.54 -23.77
C GLU A 141 -15.09 30.72 -24.31
N GLY A 142 -16.32 31.22 -24.16
CA GLY A 142 -17.55 30.62 -24.68
C GLY A 142 -18.18 29.58 -23.77
N TYR A 143 -17.89 29.59 -22.47
CA TYR A 143 -18.60 28.74 -21.50
C TYR A 143 -20.01 29.27 -21.26
N GLU A 144 -21.00 28.40 -21.44
CA GLU A 144 -22.42 28.74 -21.34
C GLU A 144 -23.00 28.37 -19.97
N LYS A 145 -22.42 27.36 -19.31
CA LYS A 145 -22.91 26.79 -18.06
C LYS A 145 -21.77 26.58 -17.06
N ILE A 146 -21.97 27.06 -15.83
CA ILE A 146 -21.02 26.91 -14.73
C ILE A 146 -21.66 26.10 -13.61
N ILE A 147 -20.98 25.04 -13.19
CA ILE A 147 -21.38 24.20 -12.08
C ILE A 147 -20.54 24.59 -10.85
N GLY A 148 -21.15 24.74 -9.68
CA GLY A 148 -20.39 25.08 -8.47
C GLY A 148 -21.22 25.14 -7.20
N ASP A 149 -20.65 25.79 -6.18
CA ASP A 149 -21.36 26.07 -4.93
C ASP A 149 -22.21 27.35 -5.01
N VAL A 150 -22.79 27.76 -3.88
CA VAL A 150 -23.67 28.93 -3.79
C VAL A 150 -22.96 30.19 -4.30
N VAL A 151 -21.73 30.42 -3.86
CA VAL A 151 -20.94 31.60 -4.24
C VAL A 151 -20.66 31.60 -5.74
N THR A 152 -20.26 30.46 -6.30
CA THR A 152 -20.04 30.31 -7.73
C THR A 152 -21.31 30.58 -8.54
N VAL A 153 -22.45 30.02 -8.14
CA VAL A 153 -23.72 30.14 -8.88
C VAL A 153 -24.27 31.57 -8.83
N GLU A 154 -24.24 32.21 -7.66
CA GLU A 154 -24.65 33.61 -7.53
C GLU A 154 -23.78 34.54 -8.37
N THR A 155 -22.46 34.32 -8.33
CA THR A 155 -21.50 35.10 -9.13
C THR A 155 -21.69 34.86 -10.62
N SER A 156 -21.89 33.60 -11.04
CA SER A 156 -22.17 33.22 -12.43
C SER A 156 -23.41 33.94 -12.97
N THR A 157 -24.50 33.92 -12.19
CA THR A 157 -25.76 34.60 -12.51
C THR A 157 -25.55 36.11 -12.64
N LYS A 158 -24.79 36.73 -11.73
CA LYS A 158 -24.45 38.16 -11.77
C LYS A 158 -23.71 38.57 -13.05
N TYR A 159 -22.87 37.68 -13.60
CA TYR A 159 -22.15 37.92 -14.86
C TYR A 159 -22.90 37.43 -16.10
N GLY A 160 -24.13 36.95 -15.95
CA GLY A 160 -25.00 36.51 -17.05
C GLY A 160 -24.57 35.20 -17.69
N VAL A 161 -23.97 34.28 -16.91
CA VAL A 161 -23.74 32.89 -17.28
C VAL A 161 -24.67 32.01 -16.46
N GLU A 162 -25.21 30.94 -17.04
CA GLU A 162 -26.16 30.09 -16.32
C GLU A 162 -25.43 29.25 -15.28
N GLY A 163 -25.82 29.38 -14.01
CA GLY A 163 -25.24 28.64 -12.89
C GLY A 163 -26.06 27.40 -12.52
N LEU A 164 -25.39 26.26 -12.30
CA LEU A 164 -25.97 25.02 -11.78
C LEU A 164 -25.37 24.71 -10.40
N LEU A 165 -26.21 24.67 -9.36
CA LEU A 165 -25.76 24.40 -7.99
C LEU A 165 -25.50 22.91 -7.76
N ILE A 166 -24.37 22.60 -7.14
CA ILE A 166 -24.09 21.27 -6.62
C ILE A 166 -24.87 21.09 -5.31
N HIS A 167 -25.92 20.27 -5.36
CA HIS A 167 -26.78 20.00 -4.23
C HIS A 167 -26.25 18.85 -3.36
N SER A 168 -26.23 19.07 -2.04
CA SER A 168 -25.95 18.00 -1.08
C SER A 168 -27.02 16.92 -1.14
N GLY A 169 -26.60 15.66 -1.17
CA GLY A 169 -27.47 14.49 -1.13
C GLY A 169 -27.96 14.17 0.28
N ARG A 170 -28.89 13.22 0.35
CA ARG A 170 -29.38 12.68 1.62
C ARG A 170 -28.28 11.91 2.34
N GLU A 171 -27.38 11.31 1.58
CA GLU A 171 -26.20 10.58 2.03
C GLU A 171 -25.24 11.50 2.79
N ALA A 172 -25.02 12.72 2.30
CA ALA A 172 -24.14 13.71 2.96
C ALA A 172 -24.73 14.18 4.30
N ILE A 173 -26.05 14.41 4.35
CA ILE A 173 -26.75 14.80 5.58
C ILE A 173 -26.75 13.63 6.59
N TYR A 174 -27.05 12.42 6.11
CA TYR A 174 -27.03 11.21 6.92
C TYR A 174 -25.65 10.98 7.53
N ALA A 175 -24.58 11.10 6.73
CA ALA A 175 -23.20 10.99 7.21
C ALA A 175 -22.86 12.08 8.26
N ALA A 176 -23.36 13.31 8.08
CA ALA A 176 -23.16 14.37 9.07
C ALA A 176 -23.92 14.11 10.38
N PHE A 177 -25.09 13.48 10.33
CA PHE A 177 -25.84 13.08 11.52
C PHE A 177 -25.17 11.91 12.26
N GLU A 178 -24.65 10.92 11.53
CA GLU A 178 -23.82 9.86 12.12
C GLU A 178 -22.54 10.43 12.74
N ALA A 179 -21.87 11.35 12.06
CA ALA A 179 -20.69 12.04 12.60
C ALA A 179 -21.03 12.82 13.86
N ALA A 180 -22.14 13.57 13.88
CA ALA A 180 -22.61 14.29 15.07
C ALA A 180 -22.80 13.36 16.27
N LEU A 181 -23.44 12.20 16.07
CA LEU A 181 -23.65 11.21 17.13
C LEU A 181 -22.33 10.56 17.57
N SER A 182 -21.51 10.14 16.63
CA SER A 182 -20.22 9.49 16.88
C SER A 182 -19.27 10.42 17.62
N ASP A 183 -19.06 11.64 17.12
CA ASP A 183 -18.09 12.59 17.63
C ASP A 183 -18.51 13.13 19.00
N TYR A 184 -19.81 13.42 19.18
CA TYR A 184 -20.32 13.83 20.49
C TYR A 184 -20.13 12.73 21.53
N ASN A 185 -20.47 11.47 21.19
CA ASN A 185 -20.30 10.35 22.10
C ASN A 185 -18.83 10.03 22.36
N PHE A 186 -17.97 10.13 21.36
CA PHE A 186 -16.53 9.95 21.50
C PHE A 186 -15.96 11.00 22.44
N ASN A 187 -16.27 12.29 22.22
CA ASN A 187 -15.81 13.36 23.09
C ASN A 187 -16.30 13.15 24.52
N ARG A 188 -17.59 12.81 24.71
CA ARG A 188 -18.13 12.48 26.03
C ARG A 188 -17.42 11.31 26.70
N LYS A 189 -17.15 10.22 25.96
CA LYS A 189 -16.42 9.04 26.47
C LYS A 189 -14.96 9.37 26.78
N ALA A 190 -14.29 10.15 25.95
CA ALA A 190 -12.91 10.58 26.15
C ALA A 190 -12.81 11.43 27.42
N GLN A 191 -13.71 12.39 27.62
CA GLN A 191 -13.78 13.18 28.85
C GLN A 191 -14.03 12.29 30.08
N HIS A 192 -14.90 11.29 29.96
CA HIS A 192 -15.14 10.32 31.03
C HIS A 192 -13.92 9.44 31.31
N LEU A 193 -13.24 8.94 30.28
CA LEU A 193 -12.03 8.13 30.41
C LEU A 193 -10.88 8.94 30.99
N ILE A 194 -10.67 10.19 30.56
CA ILE A 194 -9.69 11.10 31.18
C ILE A 194 -9.99 11.27 32.67
N SER A 195 -11.27 11.41 33.03
CA SER A 195 -11.68 11.46 34.44
C SER A 195 -11.37 10.15 35.18
N LEU A 196 -11.61 8.98 34.58
CA LEU A 196 -11.32 7.67 35.19
C LEU A 196 -9.83 7.35 35.25
N MET A 197 -9.05 7.68 34.21
CA MET A 197 -7.59 7.52 34.18
C MET A 197 -6.95 8.42 35.22
N ARG A 198 -7.42 9.67 35.38
CA ARG A 198 -6.99 10.51 36.51
C ARG A 198 -7.27 9.88 37.86
N GLN A 199 -8.34 9.10 38.00
CA GLN A 199 -8.66 8.36 39.22
C GLN A 199 -7.85 7.06 39.36
N THR A 200 -7.53 6.35 38.27
CA THR A 200 -6.88 5.01 38.28
C THR A 200 -5.36 5.07 38.19
N LEU A 201 -4.77 6.09 37.55
CA LEU A 201 -3.33 6.35 37.63
C LEU A 201 -2.90 6.53 39.08
N MET A 202 -3.77 7.09 39.92
CA MET A 202 -3.61 7.15 41.37
C MET A 202 -3.66 5.77 42.07
N GLU A 203 -3.95 4.68 41.34
CA GLU A 203 -4.15 3.33 41.90
C GLU A 203 -3.20 2.25 41.31
N ASN A 204 -2.51 2.44 40.17
CA ASN A 204 -1.91 1.31 39.41
C ASN A 204 -0.51 1.47 38.78
N GLU A 205 0.12 2.65 38.74
CA GLU A 205 1.51 2.72 38.22
C GLU A 205 2.53 2.34 39.30
N LYS A 206 3.27 1.26 39.03
CA LYS A 206 4.28 0.73 39.94
C LYS A 206 5.64 1.27 39.52
N ASP A 207 6.13 2.27 40.26
CA ASP A 207 7.52 2.79 40.19
C ASP A 207 7.81 3.76 39.05
N ILE A 208 7.08 4.87 39.04
CA ILE A 208 7.20 5.94 38.03
C ILE A 208 7.36 7.31 38.71
N CYS A 209 8.14 8.17 38.04
CA CYS A 209 8.35 9.56 38.43
C CYS A 209 8.24 10.47 37.21
N MET A 210 7.48 11.56 37.33
CA MET A 210 7.31 12.60 36.31
C MET A 210 7.73 13.96 36.86
N ILE A 211 8.61 14.65 36.14
CA ILE A 211 9.11 15.97 36.55
C ILE A 211 8.99 16.96 35.40
N SER A 212 8.55 18.17 35.74
CA SER A 212 8.48 19.31 34.82
C SER A 212 9.87 19.82 34.43
N GLN A 213 9.93 20.63 33.38
CA GLN A 213 11.16 21.35 33.02
C GLN A 213 11.65 22.34 34.11
N THR A 214 10.79 22.75 35.05
CA THR A 214 11.15 23.62 36.18
C THR A 214 11.72 22.83 37.37
N GLY A 215 11.81 21.50 37.27
CA GLY A 215 12.29 20.62 38.35
C GLY A 215 11.23 20.30 39.41
N GLU A 216 9.96 20.62 39.14
CA GLU A 216 8.84 20.30 40.02
C GLU A 216 8.34 18.87 39.75
N PHE A 217 8.20 18.07 40.81
CA PHE A 217 7.61 16.74 40.70
C PHE A 217 6.13 16.88 40.37
N ILE A 218 5.73 16.47 39.16
CA ILE A 218 4.33 16.45 38.73
C ILE A 218 3.64 15.21 39.30
N PHE A 219 4.36 14.09 39.36
CA PHE A 219 3.85 12.81 39.84
C PHE A 219 5.01 11.91 40.32
N GLU A 220 4.83 11.18 41.42
CA GLU A 220 5.82 10.23 41.93
C GLU A 220 5.14 9.10 42.71
N GLU A 221 5.38 7.84 42.31
CA GLU A 221 4.82 6.67 42.99
C GLU A 221 5.73 5.43 42.86
N TRP A 222 6.07 4.80 43.99
CA TRP A 222 6.95 3.61 44.05
C TRP A 222 6.23 2.46 44.76
N ASN A 223 5.74 1.47 44.02
CA ASN A 223 4.96 0.35 44.53
C ASN A 223 5.71 -1.00 44.56
N SER A 224 6.83 -1.16 43.84
CA SER A 224 7.68 -2.36 43.91
C SER A 224 8.97 -2.14 44.70
N PHE A 225 9.11 -0.97 45.33
CA PHE A 225 10.21 -0.63 46.23
C PHE A 225 9.68 -0.15 47.59
N ASP A 226 10.27 -0.59 48.70
CA ASP A 226 9.87 -0.19 50.07
C ASP A 226 10.10 1.32 50.36
N SER A 227 10.94 1.96 49.55
CA SER A 227 11.25 3.38 49.55
C SER A 227 11.72 3.78 48.16
N ARG A 228 11.87 5.09 47.91
CA ARG A 228 12.43 5.60 46.63
C ARG A 228 13.70 4.84 46.23
N PRO A 229 13.76 4.21 45.03
CA PRO A 229 14.85 3.32 44.62
C PRO A 229 16.17 4.03 44.27
N LEU A 230 16.11 5.33 43.99
CA LEU A 230 17.22 6.20 43.64
C LEU A 230 17.16 7.46 44.51
N ASN A 231 18.31 8.06 44.84
CA ASN A 231 18.30 9.31 45.58
C ASN A 231 17.89 10.48 44.64
N ARG A 232 17.68 11.68 45.20
CA ARG A 232 17.26 12.84 44.38
C ARG A 232 18.33 13.24 43.36
N GLU A 233 19.60 13.18 43.74
CA GLU A 233 20.73 13.54 42.86
C GLU A 233 20.82 12.64 41.63
N ASP A 234 20.60 11.33 41.81
CA ASP A 234 20.54 10.33 40.75
C ASP A 234 19.35 10.61 39.82
N ILE A 235 18.17 10.91 40.38
CA ILE A 235 16.96 11.25 39.59
C ILE A 235 17.17 12.52 38.78
N ASP A 236 17.71 13.58 39.40
CA ASP A 236 17.98 14.86 38.73
C ASP A 236 19.00 14.67 37.59
N MET A 237 20.03 13.84 37.78
CA MET A 237 20.99 13.49 36.74
C MET A 237 20.33 12.77 35.56
N LEU A 238 19.52 11.75 35.85
CA LEU A 238 18.81 10.97 34.82
C LEU A 238 17.80 11.81 34.07
N ILE A 239 17.14 12.76 34.73
CA ILE A 239 16.16 13.66 34.12
C ILE A 239 16.81 14.73 33.26
N ASN A 240 17.93 15.30 33.71
CA ASN A 240 18.71 16.21 32.88
C ASN A 240 19.16 15.52 31.59
N GLU A 241 19.55 14.25 31.68
CA GLU A 241 19.88 13.44 30.51
C GLU A 241 18.64 13.21 29.63
N VAL A 242 17.46 12.92 30.19
CA VAL A 242 16.21 12.80 29.42
C VAL A 242 15.81 14.11 28.74
N PHE A 243 15.97 15.27 29.38
CA PHE A 243 15.68 16.57 28.76
C PHE A 243 16.69 16.94 27.67
N THR A 244 17.93 16.46 27.78
CA THR A 244 19.01 16.73 26.81
C THR A 244 18.94 15.79 25.61
N ASP A 245 18.84 14.49 25.89
CA ASP A 245 18.96 13.40 24.90
C ASP A 245 17.59 12.84 24.46
N GLY A 246 16.49 13.31 25.08
CA GLY A 246 15.11 12.95 24.77
C GLY A 246 14.65 11.59 25.31
N SER A 247 15.58 10.68 25.60
CA SER A 247 15.29 9.38 26.21
C SER A 247 16.52 8.81 26.90
N LEU A 248 16.29 7.84 27.77
CA LEU A 248 17.30 7.21 28.58
C LEU A 248 16.98 5.73 28.72
N SER A 249 18.01 4.88 28.63
CA SER A 249 17.92 3.52 29.14
C SER A 249 19.23 3.17 29.82
N LYS A 250 19.17 2.94 31.13
CA LYS A 250 20.33 2.59 31.94
C LYS A 250 20.01 1.37 32.76
N THR A 251 20.98 0.47 32.82
CA THR A 251 20.95 -0.62 33.77
C THR A 251 21.81 -0.23 34.96
N ILE A 252 21.19 0.04 36.10
CA ILE A 252 21.89 0.35 37.35
C ILE A 252 22.06 -0.96 38.11
N PRO A 253 23.30 -1.43 38.32
CA PRO A 253 23.55 -2.60 39.15
C PRO A 253 23.23 -2.26 40.61
N LYS A 254 22.41 -3.08 41.25
CA LYS A 254 22.20 -3.10 42.70
C LYS A 254 22.61 -4.49 43.22
N GLU A 255 22.91 -4.61 44.51
CA GLU A 255 23.57 -5.80 45.10
C GLU A 255 22.98 -7.18 44.73
N LYS A 256 21.68 -7.26 44.40
CA LYS A 256 20.97 -8.53 44.11
C LYS A 256 20.25 -8.57 42.76
N HIS A 257 20.32 -7.50 41.97
CA HIS A 257 19.54 -7.36 40.74
C HIS A 257 20.00 -6.18 39.90
N HIS A 258 19.67 -6.23 38.61
CA HIS A 258 19.82 -5.10 37.71
C HIS A 258 18.51 -4.31 37.68
N LEU A 259 18.61 -3.00 37.94
CA LEU A 259 17.52 -2.05 37.73
C LEU A 259 17.61 -1.52 36.30
N GLU A 260 16.62 -1.79 35.49
CA GLU A 260 16.44 -1.19 34.19
C GLU A 260 15.66 0.11 34.38
N VAL A 261 16.37 1.24 34.33
CA VAL A 261 15.80 2.57 34.32
C VAL A 261 15.58 2.97 32.88
N SER A 262 14.33 3.22 32.52
CA SER A 262 13.97 3.82 31.24
C SER A 262 13.40 5.21 31.49
N GLY A 263 13.91 6.21 30.78
CA GLY A 263 13.42 7.56 30.80
C GLY A 263 12.97 8.02 29.42
N LYS A 264 11.94 8.85 29.37
CA LYS A 264 11.44 9.42 28.12
C LYS A 264 10.96 10.85 28.35
N LEU A 265 11.32 11.72 27.42
CA LEU A 265 10.75 13.05 27.33
C LEU A 265 9.37 12.95 26.66
N ILE A 266 8.35 13.44 27.35
CA ILE A 266 7.04 13.68 26.80
C ILE A 266 6.98 15.18 26.49
N ASP A 267 6.81 15.48 25.21
CA ASP A 267 6.59 16.83 24.70
C ASP A 267 5.17 16.86 24.14
N ASP A 268 4.28 17.59 24.81
CA ASP A 268 2.90 17.76 24.36
C ASP A 268 2.66 19.17 23.82
N ASN A 269 3.57 19.68 22.95
CA ASN A 269 3.56 20.98 22.26
C ASN A 269 3.48 22.26 23.15
N ASP A 270 2.92 22.18 24.35
CA ASP A 270 2.72 23.23 25.34
C ASP A 270 3.66 23.06 26.55
N GLN A 271 4.06 21.82 26.87
CA GLN A 271 4.92 21.52 28.02
C GLN A 271 5.80 20.29 27.79
N LYS A 272 7.04 20.36 28.29
CA LYS A 272 7.99 19.25 28.34
C LYS A 272 8.04 18.63 29.73
N VAL A 273 7.86 17.31 29.78
CA VAL A 273 7.84 16.50 31.00
C VAL A 273 8.75 15.30 30.84
N ALA A 274 9.67 15.08 31.77
CA ALA A 274 10.49 13.88 31.80
C ALA A 274 9.79 12.81 32.63
N VAL A 275 9.66 11.60 32.08
CA VAL A 275 9.08 10.43 32.76
C VAL A 275 10.15 9.36 32.93
N LEU A 276 10.34 8.87 34.16
CA LEU A 276 11.24 7.76 34.49
C LEU A 276 10.43 6.55 34.97
N SER A 277 10.80 5.36 34.52
CA SER A 277 10.27 4.06 34.95
C SER A 277 11.41 3.09 35.27
N ILE A 278 11.27 2.30 36.33
CA ILE A 278 12.35 1.43 36.83
C ILE A 278 11.86 -0.04 36.96
N LYS A 279 12.59 -1.00 36.38
CA LYS A 279 12.22 -2.45 36.29
C LYS A 279 13.38 -3.40 36.58
N LYS A 280 13.16 -4.73 36.60
CA LYS A 280 14.16 -5.80 36.91
C LYS A 280 14.15 -6.92 35.82
N ARG A 281 15.29 -7.48 35.32
CA ARG A 281 15.36 -8.36 34.09
C ARG A 281 16.36 -9.58 34.04
N ILE A 282 16.12 -10.62 33.15
CA ILE A 282 16.94 -11.86 32.75
C ILE A 282 16.76 -12.22 31.18
N LYS A 283 17.57 -13.07 30.45
CA LYS A 283 17.77 -13.10 28.91
C LYS A 283 17.81 -14.49 28.10
N GLU A 284 17.44 -14.60 26.76
CA GLU A 284 17.54 -15.80 25.78
C GLU A 284 17.59 -15.53 24.19
N TRP A 285 17.81 -16.54 23.26
CA TRP A 285 18.44 -16.52 21.86
C TRP A 285 17.57 -16.78 20.55
N SER A 286 17.84 -16.14 19.36
CA SER A 286 17.01 -16.28 18.11
C SER A 286 17.59 -15.95 16.66
N ASN A 287 18.83 -16.26 16.22
CA ASN A 287 19.36 -15.74 14.90
C ASN A 287 20.12 -16.74 13.97
N TYR A 288 19.49 -17.28 12.91
CA TYR A 288 20.21 -17.87 11.74
C TYR A 288 19.57 -17.48 10.39
N GLY A 289 20.36 -17.00 9.42
CA GLY A 289 19.89 -16.34 8.18
C GLY A 289 19.64 -17.21 6.93
N TRP A 290 20.01 -18.50 6.95
CA TRP A 290 19.80 -19.45 5.84
C TRP A 290 18.50 -20.28 5.97
N LEU A 291 17.79 -20.09 7.09
CA LEU A 291 16.55 -20.80 7.41
C LEU A 291 15.42 -19.78 7.55
N GLN A 292 14.40 -19.92 6.71
CA GLN A 292 13.13 -19.22 6.90
C GLN A 292 12.04 -20.25 7.12
N ILE A 293 11.39 -20.18 8.28
CA ILE A 293 10.22 -21.00 8.59
C ILE A 293 8.99 -20.12 8.32
N LYS A 294 8.11 -20.60 7.44
CA LYS A 294 6.82 -19.94 7.19
C LYS A 294 5.71 -20.82 7.73
N GLU A 295 4.78 -20.19 8.44
CA GLU A 295 3.53 -20.81 8.86
C GLU A 295 2.57 -20.96 7.68
N ASN A 296 1.62 -21.87 7.86
CA ASN A 296 0.45 -22.00 7.02
C ASN A 296 -0.31 -20.66 6.99
N GLY A 297 -0.25 -19.94 5.87
CA GLY A 297 -0.95 -18.68 5.65
C GLY A 297 -2.07 -18.83 4.62
N ASN A 298 -2.79 -17.73 4.36
CA ASN A 298 -3.72 -17.67 3.22
C ASN A 298 -2.98 -18.06 1.93
N THR A 299 -3.52 -19.02 1.19
CA THR A 299 -3.01 -19.43 -0.11
C THR A 299 -2.99 -18.24 -1.05
N GLU A 300 -1.82 -17.80 -1.48
CA GLU A 300 -1.71 -16.95 -2.67
C GLU A 300 -2.27 -17.76 -3.85
N ASN A 301 -3.36 -17.28 -4.45
CA ASN A 301 -3.94 -17.92 -5.64
C ASN A 301 -2.93 -17.91 -6.78
N ILE A 302 -2.70 -19.07 -7.39
CA ILE A 302 -1.88 -19.17 -8.58
C ILE A 302 -2.73 -18.74 -9.78
N ILE A 303 -2.25 -17.78 -10.56
CA ILE A 303 -2.89 -17.34 -11.79
C ILE A 303 -2.50 -18.30 -12.93
N HIS A 304 -3.50 -18.78 -13.69
CA HIS A 304 -3.32 -19.89 -14.64
C HIS A 304 -4.34 -19.90 -15.82
N GLN A 305 -4.40 -18.85 -16.62
CA GLN A 305 -5.22 -18.81 -17.84
C GLN A 305 -4.62 -19.63 -18.99
N SER A 306 -3.30 -19.75 -19.04
CA SER A 306 -2.57 -20.52 -20.05
C SER A 306 -2.76 -22.03 -19.91
N GLU A 307 -2.85 -22.72 -21.05
CA GLU A 307 -2.95 -24.18 -21.08
C GLU A 307 -1.74 -24.86 -20.42
N ALA A 308 -0.54 -24.30 -20.59
CA ALA A 308 0.70 -24.80 -19.99
C ALA A 308 0.62 -24.79 -18.45
N MET A 309 0.14 -23.70 -17.85
CA MET A 309 0.02 -23.60 -16.39
C MET A 309 -1.12 -24.47 -15.85
N GLN A 310 -2.24 -24.57 -16.59
CA GLN A 310 -3.34 -25.46 -16.24
C GLN A 310 -2.91 -26.93 -16.24
N HIS A 311 -2.14 -27.35 -17.24
CA HIS A 311 -1.60 -28.70 -17.31
C HIS A 311 -0.65 -29.00 -16.16
N LEU A 312 0.24 -28.05 -15.81
CA LEU A 312 1.13 -28.18 -14.65
C LEU A 312 0.33 -28.34 -13.34
N LEU A 313 -0.66 -27.48 -13.11
CA LEU A 313 -1.48 -27.53 -11.89
C LEU A 313 -2.32 -28.81 -11.82
N LYS A 314 -2.85 -29.30 -12.96
CA LYS A 314 -3.52 -30.59 -13.04
C LYS A 314 -2.61 -31.73 -12.59
N ASN A 315 -1.34 -31.71 -13.00
CA ASN A 315 -0.36 -32.70 -12.55
C ASN A 315 -0.06 -32.58 -11.06
N ILE A 316 0.12 -31.35 -10.53
CA ILE A 316 0.35 -31.10 -9.10
C ILE A 316 -0.84 -31.57 -8.24
N ASN A 317 -2.05 -31.41 -8.76
CA ASN A 317 -3.30 -31.77 -8.08
C ASN A 317 -3.57 -33.28 -8.03
N ASN A 318 -2.79 -34.10 -8.75
CA ASN A 318 -2.92 -35.55 -8.67
C ASN A 318 -2.51 -36.07 -7.29
N HIS A 319 -3.39 -36.79 -6.62
CA HIS A 319 -3.16 -37.35 -5.28
C HIS A 319 -1.97 -38.31 -5.18
N ASP A 320 -1.59 -38.96 -6.28
CA ASP A 320 -0.42 -39.84 -6.30
C ASP A 320 0.92 -39.07 -6.19
N MET A 321 0.92 -37.75 -6.43
CA MET A 321 2.11 -36.91 -6.32
C MET A 321 2.65 -36.80 -4.89
N ALA A 322 1.80 -36.94 -3.87
CA ALA A 322 2.19 -36.83 -2.47
C ALA A 322 3.09 -38.00 -1.98
N ARG A 323 3.19 -39.07 -2.77
CA ARG A 323 3.96 -40.29 -2.40
C ARG A 323 5.46 -40.15 -2.66
N HIS A 324 5.86 -39.19 -3.48
CA HIS A 324 7.24 -39.02 -3.94
C HIS A 324 7.66 -37.55 -3.86
N PRO A 325 8.96 -37.27 -3.66
CA PRO A 325 9.48 -35.91 -3.74
C PRO A 325 9.15 -35.25 -5.09
N ILE A 326 8.88 -33.94 -5.05
CA ILE A 326 8.60 -33.15 -6.27
C ILE A 326 9.82 -32.30 -6.62
N PHE A 327 10.23 -32.36 -7.88
CA PHE A 327 11.33 -31.56 -8.45
C PHE A 327 10.79 -30.57 -9.49
N LEU A 328 10.80 -29.29 -9.14
CA LEU A 328 10.36 -28.19 -10.00
C LEU A 328 11.52 -27.67 -10.85
N VAL A 329 11.40 -27.78 -12.17
CA VAL A 329 12.41 -27.30 -13.13
C VAL A 329 11.85 -26.13 -13.91
N GLY A 330 12.58 -25.03 -14.00
CA GLY A 330 12.19 -23.93 -14.88
C GLY A 330 13.05 -22.70 -14.63
N GLU A 331 13.00 -21.74 -15.53
CA GLU A 331 13.86 -20.56 -15.48
C GLU A 331 13.73 -19.74 -14.19
N LYS A 332 14.71 -18.86 -13.94
CA LYS A 332 14.66 -17.93 -12.81
C LYS A 332 13.44 -17.01 -12.94
N GLY A 333 12.74 -16.81 -11.83
CA GLY A 333 11.60 -15.88 -11.75
C GLY A 333 10.26 -16.43 -12.24
N THR A 334 10.13 -17.73 -12.52
CA THR A 334 8.87 -18.37 -12.95
C THR A 334 7.87 -18.64 -11.82
N GLY A 335 8.25 -18.41 -10.56
CA GLY A 335 7.37 -18.65 -9.40
C GLY A 335 7.50 -20.03 -8.73
N LYS A 336 8.64 -20.72 -8.89
CA LYS A 336 8.90 -22.03 -8.28
C LYS A 336 8.69 -22.06 -6.75
N ALA A 337 9.08 -21.01 -6.04
CA ALA A 337 8.88 -20.91 -4.59
C ALA A 337 7.40 -20.77 -4.18
N LEU A 338 6.60 -20.11 -5.02
CA LEU A 338 5.15 -20.01 -4.84
C LEU A 338 4.48 -21.37 -5.09
N LEU A 339 4.90 -22.07 -6.14
CA LEU A 339 4.44 -23.44 -6.42
C LEU A 339 4.80 -24.41 -5.30
N ALA A 340 6.00 -24.30 -4.72
CA ALA A 340 6.38 -25.13 -3.57
C ALA A 340 5.48 -24.89 -2.35
N HIS A 341 5.10 -23.63 -2.10
CA HIS A 341 4.14 -23.29 -1.05
C HIS A 341 2.74 -23.83 -1.36
N TYR A 342 2.28 -23.72 -2.61
CA TYR A 342 0.99 -24.27 -3.05
C TYR A 342 0.93 -25.79 -2.87
N ILE A 343 1.99 -26.49 -3.27
CA ILE A 343 2.14 -27.93 -3.08
C ILE A 343 2.06 -28.32 -1.60
N HIS A 344 2.71 -27.56 -0.71
CA HIS A 344 2.62 -27.77 0.73
C HIS A 344 1.17 -27.67 1.23
N ASN A 345 0.48 -26.59 0.86
CA ASN A 345 -0.89 -26.35 1.32
C ASN A 345 -1.87 -27.42 0.80
N LEU A 346 -1.64 -27.89 -0.44
CA LEU A 346 -2.46 -28.93 -1.07
C LEU A 346 -2.29 -30.31 -0.42
N HIS A 347 -1.04 -30.75 -0.22
CA HIS A 347 -0.75 -32.15 0.15
C HIS A 347 -0.55 -32.37 1.66
N VAL A 348 -0.15 -31.34 2.41
CA VAL A 348 0.24 -31.47 3.83
C VAL A 348 -0.80 -30.88 4.79
N LYS A 349 -1.62 -29.93 4.32
CA LYS A 349 -2.78 -29.30 5.01
C LYS A 349 -2.48 -28.53 6.32
N LYS A 350 -1.56 -29.00 7.18
CA LYS A 350 -1.16 -28.37 8.46
C LYS A 350 0.34 -28.57 8.74
N GLY A 351 0.98 -27.57 9.33
CA GLY A 351 2.40 -27.58 9.70
C GLY A 351 3.18 -26.44 9.06
N TYR A 352 4.47 -26.36 9.34
CA TYR A 352 5.35 -25.35 8.75
C TYR A 352 6.07 -25.87 7.50
N ILE A 353 6.44 -24.95 6.63
CA ILE A 353 7.37 -25.19 5.51
C ILE A 353 8.70 -24.47 5.80
N ALA A 354 9.79 -25.23 5.71
CA ALA A 354 11.16 -24.70 5.85
C ALA A 354 11.72 -24.38 4.46
N TYR A 355 12.08 -23.11 4.24
CA TYR A 355 12.80 -22.64 3.06
C TYR A 355 14.30 -22.67 3.34
N ILE A 356 15.04 -23.41 2.51
CA ILE A 356 16.48 -23.61 2.66
C ILE A 356 17.19 -23.24 1.35
N ASP A 357 18.15 -22.31 1.45
CA ASP A 357 19.00 -21.89 0.35
C ASP A 357 20.25 -22.78 0.27
N CYS A 358 20.30 -23.66 -0.74
CA CYS A 358 21.38 -24.64 -0.90
C CYS A 358 22.72 -24.02 -1.34
N ARG A 359 22.79 -22.71 -1.61
CA ARG A 359 24.07 -22.06 -1.99
C ARG A 359 25.03 -21.89 -0.82
N ASN A 360 24.51 -21.82 0.40
CA ASN A 360 25.26 -21.46 1.60
C ASN A 360 25.15 -22.49 2.73
N VAL A 361 24.65 -23.70 2.44
CA VAL A 361 24.35 -24.72 3.46
C VAL A 361 24.99 -26.05 3.06
N ASP A 362 25.71 -26.66 4.00
CA ASP A 362 26.09 -28.07 3.89
C ASP A 362 24.84 -28.93 4.15
N LEU A 363 24.40 -29.66 3.13
CA LEU A 363 23.23 -30.53 3.19
C LEU A 363 23.33 -31.58 4.31
N TYR A 364 24.54 -31.95 4.74
CA TYR A 364 24.74 -32.85 5.87
C TYR A 364 24.20 -32.29 7.19
N LEU A 365 24.29 -30.96 7.39
CA LEU A 365 23.78 -30.29 8.59
C LEU A 365 22.24 -30.35 8.69
N LEU A 366 21.54 -30.56 7.58
CA LEU A 366 20.09 -30.70 7.59
C LEU A 366 19.64 -32.00 8.26
N ASN A 367 20.46 -33.05 8.18
CA ASN A 367 20.20 -34.33 8.84
C ASN A 367 20.30 -34.23 10.37
N THR A 368 21.00 -33.22 10.91
CA THR A 368 21.16 -32.98 12.35
C THR A 368 20.18 -31.94 12.91
N CYS A 369 19.45 -31.22 12.04
CA CYS A 369 18.47 -30.22 12.45
C CYS A 369 17.19 -30.86 13.00
N ILE A 370 16.70 -30.37 14.15
CA ILE A 370 15.40 -30.76 14.72
C ILE A 370 14.37 -29.70 14.34
N PHE A 371 13.62 -29.95 13.29
CA PHE A 371 12.49 -29.11 12.92
C PHE A 371 11.23 -29.60 13.65
N ARG A 372 10.95 -29.08 14.85
CA ARG A 372 9.62 -29.28 15.46
C ARG A 372 8.57 -28.58 14.58
N ASP A 373 7.46 -29.28 14.34
CA ASP A 373 6.28 -28.79 13.61
C ASP A 373 6.42 -28.48 12.10
N VAL A 374 7.62 -28.54 11.53
CA VAL A 374 7.82 -28.52 10.07
C VAL A 374 7.35 -29.84 9.46
N LYS A 375 6.61 -29.73 8.35
CA LYS A 375 6.08 -30.87 7.60
C LYS A 375 6.54 -30.90 6.15
N THR A 376 7.05 -29.78 5.64
CA THR A 376 7.63 -29.71 4.29
C THR A 376 8.99 -29.01 4.32
N ILE A 377 9.94 -29.61 3.61
CA ILE A 377 11.24 -28.99 3.34
C ILE A 377 11.24 -28.56 1.88
N TYR A 378 11.48 -27.27 1.64
CA TYR A 378 11.70 -26.73 0.31
C TYR A 378 13.15 -26.32 0.11
N LEU A 379 13.81 -27.03 -0.80
CA LEU A 379 15.17 -26.75 -1.23
C LEU A 379 15.15 -25.93 -2.52
N HIS A 380 15.88 -24.81 -2.53
CA HIS A 380 16.05 -24.01 -3.74
C HIS A 380 17.52 -23.76 -4.05
N SER A 381 17.79 -23.39 -5.30
CA SER A 381 19.14 -23.08 -5.80
C SER A 381 20.09 -24.28 -5.70
N ILE A 382 19.60 -25.48 -6.04
CA ILE A 382 20.41 -26.71 -6.05
C ILE A 382 21.37 -26.67 -7.25
N HIS A 383 22.67 -26.78 -6.98
CA HIS A 383 23.70 -26.92 -8.01
C HIS A 383 24.15 -28.38 -8.11
N TRP A 384 23.92 -29.02 -9.26
CA TRP A 384 24.33 -30.40 -9.56
C TRP A 384 25.80 -30.45 -9.98
N THR A 385 26.70 -30.15 -9.06
CA THR A 385 28.14 -30.00 -9.36
C THR A 385 28.91 -31.32 -9.26
N ASN A 386 28.69 -32.16 -8.23
CA ASN A 386 29.54 -33.33 -7.92
C ASN A 386 28.73 -34.58 -7.49
N GLU A 387 29.32 -35.79 -7.52
CA GLU A 387 28.68 -37.03 -7.02
C GLU A 387 28.31 -36.98 -5.53
N LEU A 388 29.04 -36.19 -4.73
CA LEU A 388 28.75 -35.95 -3.31
C LEU A 388 27.38 -35.28 -3.08
N THR A 389 26.96 -34.38 -3.96
CA THR A 389 25.64 -33.73 -3.84
C THR A 389 24.49 -34.69 -4.12
N LEU A 390 24.69 -35.66 -5.01
CA LEU A 390 23.73 -36.74 -5.27
C LEU A 390 23.57 -37.65 -4.05
N GLY A 391 24.68 -38.11 -3.44
CA GLY A 391 24.65 -38.92 -2.23
C GLY A 391 23.96 -38.21 -1.05
N ASN A 392 24.19 -36.91 -0.89
CA ASN A 392 23.54 -36.11 0.16
C ASN A 392 22.03 -35.93 -0.07
N ILE A 393 21.59 -35.77 -1.32
CA ILE A 393 20.15 -35.69 -1.65
C ILE A 393 19.46 -37.03 -1.39
N GLU A 394 20.11 -38.15 -1.72
CA GLU A 394 19.56 -39.49 -1.43
C GLU A 394 19.39 -39.71 0.08
N GLN A 395 20.39 -39.34 0.87
CA GLN A 395 20.30 -39.38 2.34
C GLN A 395 19.17 -38.49 2.85
N LEU A 396 19.00 -37.29 2.30
CA LEU A 396 17.93 -36.38 2.68
C LEU A 396 16.55 -36.93 2.31
N ILE A 397 16.40 -37.58 1.15
CA ILE A 397 15.15 -38.25 0.76
C ILE A 397 14.81 -39.34 1.78
N GLN A 398 15.79 -40.15 2.20
CA GLN A 398 15.58 -41.17 3.24
C GLN A 398 15.24 -40.54 4.59
N PHE A 399 15.94 -39.48 4.98
CA PHE A 399 15.66 -38.72 6.21
C PHE A 399 14.22 -38.19 6.23
N CYS A 400 13.78 -37.56 5.14
CA CYS A 400 12.41 -37.07 4.99
C CYS A 400 11.40 -38.22 5.08
N LYS A 401 11.70 -39.36 4.46
CA LYS A 401 10.82 -40.55 4.49
C LYS A 401 10.67 -41.13 5.90
N VAL A 402 11.76 -41.25 6.66
CA VAL A 402 11.73 -41.73 8.06
C VAL A 402 10.97 -40.77 8.98
N ARG A 403 11.09 -39.46 8.74
CA ARG A 403 10.45 -38.42 9.55
C ARG A 403 9.05 -38.02 9.07
N ASN A 404 8.54 -38.64 8.01
CA ASN A 404 7.28 -38.28 7.35
C ASN A 404 7.22 -36.78 6.96
N LEU A 405 8.32 -36.26 6.41
CA LEU A 405 8.44 -34.91 5.88
C LEU A 405 8.26 -34.96 4.35
N PHE A 406 7.53 -33.99 3.82
CA PHE A 406 7.37 -33.83 2.39
C PHE A 406 8.53 -33.01 1.80
N LEU A 407 9.13 -33.46 0.70
CA LEU A 407 10.29 -32.81 0.09
C LEU A 407 9.91 -32.17 -1.26
N VAL A 408 10.12 -30.87 -1.38
CA VAL A 408 10.02 -30.12 -2.62
C VAL A 408 11.38 -29.52 -2.96
N MET A 409 11.80 -29.67 -4.20
CA MET A 409 13.09 -29.22 -4.68
C MET A 409 12.90 -28.38 -5.93
N SER A 410 13.80 -27.41 -6.17
CA SER A 410 13.76 -26.62 -7.40
C SER A 410 15.13 -26.30 -7.98
N SER A 411 15.20 -26.24 -9.30
CA SER A 411 16.39 -25.85 -10.07
C SER A 411 16.01 -25.03 -11.30
N GLU A 412 16.98 -24.29 -11.84
CA GLU A 412 16.84 -23.55 -13.10
C GLU A 412 16.90 -24.47 -14.31
N SER A 413 17.78 -25.46 -14.27
CA SER A 413 17.94 -26.48 -15.31
C SER A 413 18.16 -27.85 -14.68
N ILE A 414 17.96 -28.89 -15.48
CA ILE A 414 18.24 -30.28 -15.09
C ILE A 414 19.24 -30.88 -16.09
N GLN A 415 20.36 -31.39 -15.59
CA GLN A 415 21.26 -32.23 -16.38
C GLN A 415 20.82 -33.69 -16.17
N ILE A 416 19.80 -34.11 -16.93
CA ILE A 416 19.15 -35.44 -16.79
C ILE A 416 20.19 -36.56 -16.93
N GLU A 417 21.22 -36.36 -17.75
CA GLU A 417 22.30 -37.31 -18.02
C GLU A 417 23.14 -37.68 -16.78
N LYS A 418 23.10 -36.89 -15.70
CA LYS A 418 23.89 -37.13 -14.47
C LYS A 418 23.08 -37.76 -13.33
N LEU A 419 21.78 -37.98 -13.52
CA LEU A 419 20.96 -38.64 -12.50
C LEU A 419 21.06 -40.17 -12.70
N PRO A 420 21.43 -40.94 -11.66
CA PRO A 420 21.48 -42.40 -11.75
C PRO A 420 20.11 -42.97 -12.18
N ASN A 421 20.09 -43.80 -13.23
CA ASN A 421 18.87 -44.32 -13.85
C ASN A 421 17.89 -44.97 -12.86
N ASP A 422 18.38 -45.59 -11.78
CA ASP A 422 17.54 -46.27 -10.78
C ASP A 422 16.76 -45.32 -9.84
N ASN A 423 17.23 -44.07 -9.64
CA ASN A 423 16.63 -43.13 -8.70
C ASN A 423 15.64 -42.14 -9.33
N LEU A 424 15.66 -42.00 -10.67
CA LEU A 424 14.67 -41.22 -11.43
C LEU A 424 13.24 -41.78 -11.28
N SER A 425 13.11 -43.09 -11.03
CA SER A 425 11.81 -43.77 -10.86
C SER A 425 11.02 -43.34 -9.61
N LYS A 426 11.64 -42.57 -8.69
CA LYS A 426 11.07 -42.23 -7.38
C LYS A 426 10.88 -40.72 -7.14
N ILE A 427 11.09 -39.87 -8.16
CA ILE A 427 10.97 -38.41 -8.06
C ILE A 427 10.03 -37.90 -9.16
N ASN A 428 9.07 -37.05 -8.80
CA ASN A 428 8.17 -36.41 -9.74
C ASN A 428 8.79 -35.14 -10.30
N ILE A 429 9.24 -35.16 -11.57
CA ILE A 429 9.82 -34.00 -12.25
C ILE A 429 8.71 -33.20 -12.94
N LEU A 430 8.59 -31.91 -12.61
CA LEU A 430 7.60 -31.01 -13.16
C LEU A 430 8.29 -29.78 -13.77
N PHE A 431 7.97 -29.49 -15.03
CA PHE A 431 8.47 -28.32 -15.73
C PHE A 431 7.54 -27.12 -15.51
N VAL A 432 8.11 -26.03 -15.00
CA VAL A 432 7.41 -24.77 -14.75
C VAL A 432 7.57 -23.87 -15.98
N PRO A 433 6.48 -23.52 -16.67
CA PRO A 433 6.55 -22.73 -17.89
C PRO A 433 7.12 -21.34 -17.62
N SER A 434 7.97 -20.89 -18.54
CA SER A 434 8.44 -19.51 -18.64
C SER A 434 7.26 -18.57 -18.92
N LEU A 435 7.42 -17.27 -18.66
CA LEU A 435 6.36 -16.29 -18.90
C LEU A 435 6.02 -16.15 -20.40
N SER A 436 6.99 -16.39 -21.28
CA SER A 436 6.80 -16.40 -22.74
C SER A 436 5.93 -17.56 -23.23
N GLU A 437 5.89 -18.68 -22.50
CA GLU A 437 5.05 -19.85 -22.77
C GLU A 437 3.64 -19.73 -22.15
N ARG A 438 3.36 -18.65 -21.42
CA ARG A 438 2.07 -18.38 -20.77
C ARG A 438 1.65 -16.91 -20.83
N LYS A 439 1.72 -16.32 -22.03
CA LYS A 439 1.39 -14.89 -22.23
C LYS A 439 -0.06 -14.57 -21.90
N GLU A 440 -0.94 -15.58 -21.89
CA GLU A 440 -2.34 -15.49 -21.49
C GLU A 440 -2.51 -15.18 -19.99
N ASP A 441 -1.51 -15.52 -19.16
CA ASP A 441 -1.52 -15.23 -17.72
C ASP A 441 -1.19 -13.76 -17.42
N ILE A 442 -0.54 -13.05 -18.36
CA ILE A 442 0.01 -11.70 -18.14
C ILE A 442 -1.06 -10.68 -17.72
N PRO A 443 -2.24 -10.58 -18.37
CA PRO A 443 -3.27 -9.62 -17.96
C PRO A 443 -3.70 -9.78 -16.51
N GLU A 444 -3.98 -11.01 -16.08
CA GLU A 444 -4.43 -11.29 -14.72
C GLU A 444 -3.28 -11.13 -13.70
N LEU A 445 -2.05 -11.49 -14.08
CA LEU A 445 -0.85 -11.21 -13.27
C LEU A 445 -0.66 -9.71 -13.04
N VAL A 446 -0.83 -8.88 -14.07
CA VAL A 446 -0.74 -7.41 -13.96
C VAL A 446 -1.82 -6.88 -13.03
N THR A 447 -3.08 -7.27 -13.22
CA THR A 447 -4.18 -6.87 -12.34
C THR A 447 -3.92 -7.27 -10.89
N HIS A 448 -3.45 -8.49 -10.67
CA HIS A 448 -3.11 -8.99 -9.34
C HIS A 448 -1.97 -8.17 -8.70
N PHE A 449 -0.91 -7.85 -9.45
CA PHE A 449 0.18 -7.03 -8.92
C PHE A 449 -0.25 -5.60 -8.61
N ILE A 450 -1.08 -4.97 -9.45
CA ILE A 450 -1.66 -3.66 -9.18
C ILE A 450 -2.45 -3.69 -7.86
N ALA A 451 -3.35 -4.68 -7.72
CA ALA A 451 -4.13 -4.84 -6.50
C ALA A 451 -3.24 -5.08 -5.27
N TYR A 452 -2.23 -5.94 -5.40
CA TYR A 452 -1.26 -6.23 -4.34
C TYR A 452 -0.50 -4.97 -3.91
N TYR A 453 -0.07 -4.12 -4.84
CA TYR A 453 0.67 -2.89 -4.52
C TYR A 453 -0.23 -1.78 -3.97
N ASN A 454 -1.48 -1.68 -4.43
CA ASN A 454 -2.45 -0.77 -3.81
C ASN A 454 -2.67 -1.13 -2.34
N GLN A 455 -2.73 -2.43 -2.02
CA GLN A 455 -2.89 -2.91 -0.64
C GLN A 455 -1.61 -2.77 0.20
N SER A 456 -0.44 -3.11 -0.36
CA SER A 456 0.82 -3.20 0.41
C SER A 456 1.65 -1.93 0.44
N LEU A 457 1.51 -1.05 -0.57
CA LEU A 457 2.34 0.15 -0.76
C LEU A 457 1.49 1.42 -0.92
N ALA A 458 0.17 1.35 -0.75
CA ALA A 458 -0.76 2.47 -0.94
C ALA A 458 -0.59 3.17 -2.29
N THR A 459 -0.32 2.41 -3.36
CA THR A 459 -0.34 2.96 -4.73
C THR A 459 -1.78 3.28 -5.16
N HIS A 460 -1.91 4.16 -6.14
CA HIS A 460 -3.18 4.71 -6.61
C HIS A 460 -3.76 4.04 -7.87
N PRO A 461 -2.96 3.52 -8.82
CA PRO A 461 -3.53 3.03 -10.08
C PRO A 461 -4.50 1.87 -9.90
N VAL A 462 -5.66 1.94 -10.52
CA VAL A 462 -6.71 0.91 -10.45
C VAL A 462 -6.71 0.06 -11.73
N ARG A 463 -6.20 0.59 -12.84
CA ARG A 463 -6.13 -0.11 -14.13
C ARG A 463 -4.91 0.28 -14.96
N ILE A 464 -4.65 -0.50 -15.99
CA ILE A 464 -3.66 -0.24 -17.05
C ILE A 464 -4.38 0.04 -18.37
N GLN A 465 -3.89 1.00 -19.17
CA GLN A 465 -4.40 1.23 -20.53
C GLN A 465 -4.24 -0.03 -21.40
N LYS A 466 -5.14 -0.21 -22.37
CA LYS A 466 -5.13 -1.40 -23.22
C LYS A 466 -3.84 -1.49 -24.04
N GLU A 467 -3.42 -0.37 -24.63
CA GLU A 467 -2.20 -0.26 -25.42
C GLU A 467 -0.96 -0.51 -24.57
N ALA A 468 -0.98 -0.08 -23.31
CA ALA A 468 0.08 -0.34 -22.34
C ALA A 468 0.16 -1.83 -21.97
N LEU A 469 -0.98 -2.49 -21.81
CA LEU A 469 -1.06 -3.93 -21.55
C LEU A 469 -0.56 -4.74 -22.75
N ASP A 470 -0.91 -4.35 -23.97
CA ASP A 470 -0.44 -4.99 -25.19
C ASP A 470 1.10 -4.92 -25.30
N LEU A 471 1.71 -3.81 -24.90
CA LEU A 471 3.17 -3.70 -24.83
C LEU A 471 3.78 -4.64 -23.78
N VAL A 472 3.17 -4.73 -22.60
CA VAL A 472 3.61 -5.64 -21.53
C VAL A 472 3.50 -7.09 -21.96
N GLN A 473 2.43 -7.47 -22.67
CA GLN A 473 2.19 -8.84 -23.14
C GLN A 473 3.15 -9.26 -24.27
N ASN A 474 3.56 -8.32 -25.13
CA ASN A 474 4.47 -8.57 -26.24
C ASN A 474 5.97 -8.43 -25.86
N HIS A 475 6.28 -7.94 -24.67
CA HIS A 475 7.66 -7.79 -24.21
C HIS A 475 8.32 -9.14 -23.85
N GLN A 476 9.64 -9.23 -24.05
CA GLN A 476 10.45 -10.39 -23.67
C GLN A 476 10.94 -10.27 -22.23
N TRP A 477 10.23 -10.90 -21.30
CA TRP A 477 10.56 -10.93 -19.88
C TRP A 477 11.64 -11.98 -19.55
N LYS A 478 12.92 -11.62 -19.70
CA LYS A 478 14.07 -12.52 -19.40
C LYS A 478 14.09 -12.99 -17.95
N GLY A 479 13.60 -12.16 -17.02
CA GLY A 479 13.44 -12.50 -15.60
C GLY A 479 12.06 -13.04 -15.24
N ASN A 480 11.25 -13.41 -16.25
CA ASN A 480 9.92 -14.02 -16.10
C ASN A 480 8.99 -13.18 -15.21
N VAL A 481 8.18 -13.83 -14.36
CA VAL A 481 7.19 -13.18 -13.51
C VAL A 481 7.83 -12.24 -12.48
N SER A 482 9.05 -12.54 -12.00
CA SER A 482 9.78 -11.66 -11.08
C SER A 482 10.11 -10.31 -11.70
N GLU A 483 10.51 -10.29 -12.97
CA GLU A 483 10.79 -9.04 -13.70
C GLU A 483 9.50 -8.27 -13.98
N LEU A 484 8.45 -8.95 -14.46
CA LEU A 484 7.13 -8.34 -14.66
C LEU A 484 6.62 -7.70 -13.37
N LYS A 485 6.68 -8.43 -12.25
CA LYS A 485 6.29 -7.95 -10.93
C LYS A 485 7.07 -6.69 -10.53
N GLY A 486 8.38 -6.67 -10.74
CA GLY A 486 9.25 -5.51 -10.47
C GLY A 486 8.93 -4.29 -11.37
N CYS A 487 8.63 -4.53 -12.64
CA CYS A 487 8.22 -3.49 -13.58
C CYS A 487 6.89 -2.85 -13.12
N ILE A 488 5.86 -3.66 -12.89
CA ILE A 488 4.55 -3.16 -12.44
C ILE A 488 4.65 -2.42 -11.10
N LYS A 489 5.48 -2.91 -10.16
CA LYS A 489 5.77 -2.20 -8.90
C LYS A 489 6.27 -0.79 -9.17
N THR A 490 7.27 -0.66 -10.03
CA THR A 490 7.94 0.61 -10.31
C THR A 490 7.00 1.58 -11.00
N VAL A 491 6.17 1.10 -11.92
CA VAL A 491 5.18 1.94 -12.61
C VAL A 491 4.09 2.39 -11.64
N ALA A 492 3.53 1.46 -10.87
CA ALA A 492 2.49 1.77 -9.89
C ALA A 492 2.94 2.79 -8.82
N MET A 493 4.22 2.74 -8.41
CA MET A 493 4.79 3.68 -7.45
C MET A 493 5.03 5.08 -8.02
N ASN A 494 5.24 5.21 -9.33
CA ASN A 494 5.54 6.48 -9.99
C ASN A 494 4.32 7.12 -10.65
N GLU A 495 3.24 6.37 -10.82
CA GLU A 495 1.99 6.84 -11.41
C GLU A 495 1.27 7.80 -10.46
N ARG A 496 0.86 8.95 -11.00
CA ARG A 496 0.18 10.00 -10.25
C ARG A 496 -1.34 9.95 -10.42
N GLY A 497 -1.81 9.27 -11.47
CA GLY A 497 -3.24 9.04 -11.72
C GLY A 497 -3.74 7.68 -11.23
N TYR A 498 -5.00 7.41 -11.55
CA TYR A 498 -5.65 6.10 -11.29
C TYR A 498 -5.49 5.11 -12.45
N VAL A 499 -4.82 5.51 -13.53
CA VAL A 499 -4.64 4.71 -14.74
C VAL A 499 -3.17 4.71 -15.12
N ILE A 500 -2.57 3.53 -15.30
CA ILE A 500 -1.22 3.41 -15.82
C ILE A 500 -1.24 3.73 -17.32
N GLU A 501 -0.55 4.80 -17.70
CA GLU A 501 -0.45 5.27 -19.08
C GLU A 501 0.58 4.48 -19.90
N THR A 502 0.36 4.43 -21.21
CA THR A 502 1.24 3.76 -22.18
C THR A 502 2.66 4.34 -22.18
N GLU A 503 2.79 5.66 -22.02
CA GLU A 503 4.05 6.38 -21.95
C GLU A 503 4.90 5.96 -20.74
N ALA A 504 4.25 5.65 -19.60
CA ALA A 504 4.94 5.22 -18.38
C ALA A 504 5.61 3.86 -18.59
N ILE A 505 4.91 2.92 -19.21
CA ILE A 505 5.46 1.60 -19.60
C ILE A 505 6.59 1.76 -20.61
N LYS A 506 6.39 2.53 -21.68
CA LYS A 506 7.41 2.74 -22.73
C LYS A 506 8.72 3.27 -22.16
N LYS A 507 8.66 4.30 -21.30
CA LYS A 507 9.86 4.88 -20.67
C LYS A 507 10.66 3.87 -19.87
N LEU A 508 9.97 3.00 -19.12
CA LEU A 508 10.62 2.01 -18.28
C LEU A 508 11.28 0.91 -19.12
N LEU A 509 10.57 0.37 -20.12
CA LEU A 509 11.13 -0.65 -21.01
C LEU A 509 12.35 -0.15 -21.79
N LEU A 510 12.35 1.11 -22.25
CA LEU A 510 13.50 1.73 -22.92
C LEU A 510 14.72 1.89 -22.00
N ASN A 511 14.50 2.25 -20.73
CA ASN A 511 15.57 2.41 -19.76
C ASN A 511 16.25 1.08 -19.42
N ASN A 512 15.49 -0.01 -19.31
CA ASN A 512 16.04 -1.35 -19.07
C ASN A 512 16.87 -1.85 -20.26
N ALA A 513 16.39 -1.64 -21.49
CA ALA A 513 17.12 -2.02 -22.70
C ALA A 513 18.49 -1.28 -22.82
N ASN A 514 18.53 -0.01 -22.43
CA ASN A 514 19.77 0.77 -22.41
C ASN A 514 20.78 0.32 -21.34
N GLN A 515 20.30 -0.20 -20.20
CA GLN A 515 21.19 -0.78 -19.18
C GLN A 515 21.79 -2.12 -19.63
N ASP A 516 20.99 -3.00 -20.24
CA ASP A 516 21.46 -4.25 -20.83
C ASP A 516 22.52 -3.99 -21.92
N PHE A 517 22.28 -3.02 -22.81
CA PHE A 517 23.21 -2.64 -23.86
C PHE A 517 24.54 -2.08 -23.31
N ARG A 518 24.48 -1.24 -22.27
CA ARG A 518 25.68 -0.72 -21.59
C ARG A 518 26.47 -1.82 -20.87
N PHE A 519 25.80 -2.78 -20.24
CA PHE A 519 26.44 -3.90 -19.56
C PHE A 519 27.14 -4.84 -20.56
N LEU A 520 26.52 -5.13 -21.69
CA LEU A 520 27.12 -5.92 -22.78
C LEU A 520 28.36 -5.26 -23.38
N LEU A 521 28.35 -3.93 -23.54
CA LEU A 521 29.50 -3.15 -24.00
C LEU A 521 30.68 -3.16 -23.00
N THR A 522 30.42 -3.35 -21.71
CA THR A 522 31.45 -3.30 -20.67
C THR A 522 32.00 -4.67 -20.27
N ASN A 523 31.23 -5.76 -20.46
CA ASN A 523 31.61 -7.10 -20.01
C ASN A 523 31.73 -8.16 -21.14
N GLY A 524 31.35 -7.83 -22.38
CA GLY A 524 31.51 -8.74 -23.53
C GLY A 524 32.90 -8.70 -24.15
N THR A 525 33.33 -9.79 -24.77
CA THR A 525 34.53 -9.77 -25.62
C THR A 525 34.28 -8.91 -26.87
N LEU A 526 35.32 -8.33 -27.46
CA LEU A 526 35.21 -7.53 -28.69
C LEU A 526 34.44 -8.28 -29.80
N LYS A 527 34.64 -9.60 -29.88
CA LYS A 527 33.98 -10.46 -30.87
C LYS A 527 32.47 -10.57 -30.63
N GLU A 528 32.03 -10.69 -29.38
CA GLU A 528 30.60 -10.76 -29.02
C GLU A 528 29.90 -9.42 -29.26
N ILE A 529 30.57 -8.33 -28.90
CA ILE A 529 30.08 -6.95 -29.14
C ILE A 529 29.93 -6.70 -30.65
N GLU A 530 30.94 -7.03 -31.45
CA GLU A 530 30.88 -6.89 -32.91
C GLU A 530 29.75 -7.73 -33.53
N LYS A 531 29.56 -8.99 -33.08
CA LYS A 531 28.53 -9.87 -33.61
C LYS A 531 27.13 -9.32 -33.37
N GLN A 532 26.87 -8.75 -32.18
CA GLN A 532 25.58 -8.13 -31.89
C GLN A 532 25.33 -6.86 -32.70
N ILE A 533 26.35 -6.02 -32.88
CA ILE A 533 26.26 -4.82 -33.74
C ILE A 533 25.96 -5.22 -35.20
N ILE A 534 26.58 -6.31 -35.68
CA ILE A 534 26.31 -6.85 -37.01
C ILE A 534 24.86 -7.34 -37.14
N LEU A 535 24.34 -8.05 -36.14
CA LEU A 535 22.96 -8.56 -36.15
C LEU A 535 21.92 -7.43 -36.09
N ALA A 536 22.11 -6.43 -35.22
CA ALA A 536 21.23 -5.27 -35.13
C ALA A 536 21.20 -4.47 -36.45
N THR A 537 22.37 -4.27 -37.07
CA THR A 537 22.45 -3.54 -38.34
C THR A 537 21.82 -4.33 -39.49
N LEU A 538 21.88 -5.67 -39.46
CA LEU A 538 21.17 -6.51 -40.44
C LEU A 538 19.66 -6.42 -40.28
N GLU A 539 19.15 -6.36 -39.06
CA GLU A 539 17.72 -6.25 -38.78
C GLU A 539 17.15 -4.91 -39.27
N GLU A 540 17.86 -3.81 -38.99
CA GLU A 540 17.49 -2.47 -39.49
C GLU A 540 17.53 -2.36 -41.02
N GLU A 541 18.46 -3.07 -41.66
CA GLU A 541 18.62 -3.11 -43.12
C GLU A 541 17.81 -4.24 -43.79
N GLN A 542 16.81 -4.81 -43.09
CA GLN A 542 15.92 -5.86 -43.61
C GLN A 542 16.66 -7.08 -44.18
N GLN A 543 17.67 -7.54 -43.45
CA GLN A 543 18.57 -8.65 -43.80
C GLN A 543 19.40 -8.42 -45.08
N ASN A 544 19.51 -7.17 -45.57
CA ASN A 544 20.33 -6.83 -46.72
C ASN A 544 21.81 -6.73 -46.33
N GLN A 545 22.53 -7.86 -46.44
CA GLN A 545 23.94 -7.97 -46.08
C GLN A 545 24.86 -6.97 -46.79
N THR A 546 24.54 -6.54 -48.02
CA THR A 546 25.34 -5.57 -48.76
C THR A 546 25.20 -4.16 -48.18
N ARG A 547 23.97 -3.76 -47.80
CA ARG A 547 23.72 -2.47 -47.14
C ARG A 547 24.24 -2.45 -45.70
N ALA A 548 24.02 -3.53 -44.96
CA ALA A 548 24.54 -3.68 -43.60
C ALA A 548 26.08 -3.62 -43.57
N ALA A 549 26.77 -4.32 -44.47
CA ALA A 549 28.24 -4.26 -44.57
C ALA A 549 28.75 -2.86 -44.89
N LYS A 550 28.10 -2.17 -45.84
CA LYS A 550 28.43 -0.78 -46.22
C LYS A 550 28.25 0.19 -45.04
N ARG A 551 27.17 0.03 -44.27
CA ARG A 551 26.86 0.87 -43.10
C ARG A 551 27.83 0.64 -41.95
N LEU A 552 28.30 -0.59 -41.77
CA LEU A 552 29.31 -0.97 -40.79
C LEU A 552 30.74 -0.63 -41.22
N GLY A 553 30.96 -0.13 -42.45
CA GLY A 553 32.28 0.19 -42.97
C GLY A 553 33.18 -1.02 -43.20
N ILE A 554 32.61 -2.23 -43.31
CA ILE A 554 33.35 -3.48 -43.52
C ILE A 554 33.01 -4.11 -44.88
N ASN A 555 33.92 -4.91 -45.43
CA ASN A 555 33.63 -5.65 -46.66
C ASN A 555 32.59 -6.75 -46.40
N ARG A 556 31.74 -7.04 -47.39
CA ARG A 556 30.69 -8.08 -47.32
C ARG A 556 31.26 -9.46 -46.94
N ALA A 557 32.44 -9.81 -47.44
CA ALA A 557 33.14 -11.04 -47.08
C ALA A 557 33.54 -11.10 -45.59
N THR A 558 33.92 -9.95 -45.01
CA THR A 558 34.25 -9.82 -43.58
C THR A 558 33.02 -9.97 -42.70
N LEU A 559 31.89 -9.37 -43.10
CA LEU A 559 30.62 -9.52 -42.41
C LEU A 559 30.16 -10.99 -42.37
N TRP A 560 30.27 -11.70 -43.50
CA TRP A 560 29.94 -13.13 -43.56
C TRP A 560 30.85 -13.99 -42.69
N ARG A 561 32.17 -13.71 -42.68
CA ARG A 561 33.11 -14.43 -41.81
C ARG A 561 32.79 -14.23 -40.33
N LYS A 562 32.52 -12.99 -39.89
CA LYS A 562 32.17 -12.66 -38.50
C LYS A 562 30.82 -13.23 -38.04
N LEU A 563 29.89 -13.51 -38.97
CA LEU A 563 28.63 -14.20 -38.65
C LEU A 563 28.82 -15.70 -38.43
N LYS A 564 29.79 -16.30 -39.12
CA LYS A 564 30.05 -17.75 -39.12
C LYS A 564 30.98 -18.19 -37.98
N GLU A 565 31.81 -17.27 -37.51
CA GLU A 565 32.62 -17.38 -36.28
C GLU A 565 31.81 -17.11 -35.00
#